data_AF-A0A0B3BLS0-F1
#
_entry.id   AF-A0A0B3BLS0-F1
#
_cell.length_a   1.000
_cell.length_b   1.000
_cell.length_c   1.000
_cell.angle_alpha   90.00
_cell.angle_beta   90.00
_cell.angle_gamma   90.00
#
_symmetry.space_group_name_H-M   'P 1'
#
loop_
_entity.id
_entity.type
_entity.pdbx_description
1 polymer ?
#
loop_
_entity_poly.entity_id
_entity_poly.type
_entity_poly.pdbx_seq_one_letter_code
_entity_poly.pdbx_strand_id
1 'polypeptide(L)'
;MKELIPSLVILFCPFYPVKSKHTYFSLSRRRIYISILFLVFVIEISIFTLVIIIFSGILKSTLCRFIAIVFTIFLLVIFFTAMSKLENFSNYLKEQDKKEIRKNIRQKLSEIKARKLNVINFLITLKEENKVIKRTLEDNKEPILTINLVNTVLGVVVGYYLHNIKEIAVSSLIFVLIIFFIVYSYLILDITKTSKLYLIELYNYQISYANRLIKMYRK
;
A
#
# COMPACT_ATOMS: atom_id res chain seq x y z
N MET A 1 9.06 9.43 25.37
CA MET A 1 9.73 9.16 24.06
C MET A 1 9.64 7.71 23.60
N LYS A 2 9.76 6.69 24.47
CA LYS A 2 9.70 5.26 24.07
C LYS A 2 8.37 4.80 23.45
N GLU A 3 7.26 5.50 23.67
CA GLU A 3 5.95 5.17 23.08
C GLU A 3 5.68 5.88 21.74
N LEU A 4 6.35 7.01 21.48
CA LEU A 4 6.16 7.79 20.26
C LEU A 4 6.77 7.10 19.03
N ILE A 5 7.88 6.38 19.22
CA ILE A 5 8.54 5.61 18.17
C ILE A 5 7.64 4.47 17.67
N PRO A 6 7.03 3.61 18.51
CA PRO A 6 6.07 2.61 18.02
C PRO A 6 4.83 3.23 17.37
N SER A 7 4.32 4.37 17.84
CA SER A 7 3.19 5.07 17.19
C SER A 7 3.56 5.68 15.83
N LEU A 8 4.76 6.25 15.69
CA LEU A 8 5.32 6.70 14.41
C LEU A 8 5.60 5.52 13.48
N VAL A 9 6.13 4.42 14.02
CA VAL A 9 6.29 3.17 13.28
C VAL A 9 4.94 2.62 12.85
N ILE A 10 3.86 2.74 13.63
CA ILE A 10 2.49 2.37 13.23
C ILE A 10 1.97 3.30 12.11
N LEU A 11 2.33 4.59 12.14
CA LEU A 11 2.07 5.58 11.09
C LEU A 11 2.77 5.22 9.76
N PHE A 12 4.01 4.74 9.82
CA PHE A 12 4.80 4.28 8.66
C PHE A 12 4.63 2.79 8.34
N CYS A 13 3.96 2.05 9.22
CA CYS A 13 3.73 0.62 9.15
C CYS A 13 2.25 0.34 9.50
N PRO A 14 1.30 0.72 8.62
CA PRO A 14 -0.10 0.29 8.70
C PRO A 14 -0.25 -1.23 8.45
N PHE A 15 0.86 -1.96 8.51
CA PHE A 15 1.09 -3.33 8.08
C PHE A 15 1.17 -4.30 9.25
N TYR A 16 0.53 -4.02 10.38
CA TYR A 16 0.16 -5.09 11.33
C TYR A 16 -1.16 -5.69 10.86
N PRO A 17 -1.17 -6.70 9.95
CA PRO A 17 -2.38 -7.41 9.69
C PRO A 17 -2.83 -8.05 10.99
N VAL A 18 -4.09 -7.85 11.34
CA VAL A 18 -4.81 -8.81 12.18
C VAL A 18 -4.72 -10.13 11.42
N LYS A 19 -3.79 -10.99 11.86
CA LYS A 19 -3.55 -12.29 11.22
C LYS A 19 -4.57 -13.26 11.77
N SER A 20 -5.31 -13.93 10.88
CA SER A 20 -6.08 -15.10 11.30
C SER A 20 -5.13 -16.20 11.72
N LYS A 21 -5.57 -17.06 12.62
CA LYS A 21 -4.83 -18.28 12.96
C LYS A 21 -4.67 -19.18 11.73
N HIS A 22 -5.53 -19.02 10.71
CA HIS A 22 -5.60 -19.85 9.51
C HIS A 22 -5.53 -19.01 8.21
N THR A 23 -4.47 -18.21 8.06
CA THR A 23 -4.17 -17.53 6.79
C THR A 23 -3.48 -18.50 5.83
N TYR A 24 -4.08 -18.72 4.66
CA TYR A 24 -3.57 -19.67 3.64
C TYR A 24 -2.99 -18.99 2.40
N PHE A 25 -2.67 -17.69 2.51
CA PHE A 25 -2.02 -16.89 1.47
C PHE A 25 -0.76 -16.23 2.04
N SER A 26 0.18 -15.87 1.16
CA SER A 26 1.48 -15.33 1.55
C SER A 26 1.43 -13.81 1.73
N LEU A 27 1.71 -13.35 2.95
CA LEU A 27 1.88 -11.91 3.22
C LEU A 27 3.15 -11.33 2.56
N SER A 28 4.10 -12.16 2.14
CA SER A 28 5.32 -11.72 1.48
C SER A 28 5.04 -11.15 0.09
N ARG A 29 4.07 -11.71 -0.66
CA ARG A 29 3.67 -11.18 -1.98
C ARG A 29 3.05 -9.79 -1.88
N ARG A 30 2.24 -9.57 -0.85
CA ARG A 30 1.72 -8.25 -0.50
C ARG A 30 2.84 -7.26 -0.20
N ARG A 31 3.89 -7.65 0.53
CA ARG A 31 5.05 -6.77 0.78
C ARG A 31 5.76 -6.40 -0.52
N ILE A 32 5.96 -7.35 -1.44
CA ILE A 32 6.56 -7.08 -2.76
C ILE A 32 5.72 -6.06 -3.54
N TYR A 33 4.39 -6.20 -3.55
CA TYR A 33 3.50 -5.25 -4.20
C TYR A 33 3.62 -3.84 -3.62
N ILE A 34 3.62 -3.72 -2.28
CA ILE A 34 3.80 -2.43 -1.59
C ILE A 34 5.19 -1.83 -1.90
N SER A 35 6.25 -2.66 -1.93
CA SER A 35 7.59 -2.19 -2.26
C SER A 35 7.69 -1.67 -3.70
N ILE A 36 6.97 -2.28 -4.65
CA ILE A 36 6.91 -1.80 -6.04
C ILE A 36 6.16 -0.47 -6.12
N LEU A 37 5.03 -0.34 -5.41
CA LEU A 37 4.31 0.94 -5.31
C LEU A 37 5.21 2.05 -4.75
N PHE A 38 5.98 1.75 -3.70
CA PHE A 38 6.94 2.68 -3.13
C PHE A 38 8.05 3.06 -4.10
N LEU A 39 8.55 2.11 -4.90
CA LEU A 39 9.58 2.36 -5.91
C LEU A 39 9.06 3.26 -7.04
N VAL A 40 7.84 3.05 -7.51
CA VAL A 40 7.18 3.93 -8.50
C VAL A 40 7.07 5.36 -7.99
N PHE A 41 6.73 5.52 -6.71
CA PHE A 41 6.66 6.82 -6.08
C PHE A 41 8.03 7.52 -5.94
N VAL A 42 9.10 6.78 -5.62
CA VAL A 42 10.46 7.35 -5.60
C VAL A 42 10.86 7.87 -6.99
N ILE A 43 10.45 7.16 -8.05
CA ILE A 43 10.66 7.61 -9.44
C ILE A 43 9.85 8.88 -9.71
N GLU A 44 8.58 8.95 -9.31
CA GLU A 44 7.72 10.13 -9.45
C GLU A 44 8.33 11.37 -8.79
N ILE A 45 8.79 11.22 -7.55
CA ILE A 45 9.53 12.26 -6.81
C ILE A 45 10.76 12.72 -7.58
N SER A 46 11.54 11.76 -8.08
CA SER A 46 12.79 12.06 -8.78
C SER A 46 12.51 12.88 -10.04
N ILE A 47 11.44 12.55 -10.76
CA ILE A 47 10.96 13.34 -11.91
C ILE A 47 10.56 14.74 -11.45
N PHE A 48 9.71 14.86 -10.42
CA PHE A 48 9.22 16.15 -9.94
C PHE A 48 10.35 17.09 -9.50
N THR A 49 11.30 16.57 -8.72
CA THR A 49 12.48 17.33 -8.26
C THR A 49 13.38 17.75 -9.42
N LEU A 50 13.63 16.86 -10.39
CA LEU A 50 14.42 17.19 -11.58
C LEU A 50 13.76 18.28 -12.43
N VAL A 51 12.44 18.20 -12.63
CA VAL A 51 11.67 19.23 -13.33
C VAL A 51 11.84 20.58 -12.65
N ILE A 52 11.71 20.66 -11.32
CA ILE A 52 11.94 21.90 -10.58
C ILE A 52 13.36 22.42 -10.78
N ILE A 53 14.38 21.56 -10.68
CA ILE A 53 15.80 21.95 -10.86
C ILE A 53 16.04 22.53 -12.26
N ILE A 54 15.41 21.96 -13.29
CA ILE A 54 15.51 22.43 -14.67
C ILE A 54 14.85 23.81 -14.83
N PHE A 55 13.61 23.97 -14.36
CA PHE A 55 12.83 25.21 -14.53
C PHE A 55 13.30 26.37 -13.64
N SER A 56 13.83 26.08 -12.46
CA SER A 56 14.40 27.10 -11.55
C SER A 56 15.74 27.66 -12.02
N GLY A 57 16.31 27.12 -13.11
CA GLY A 57 17.56 27.61 -13.68
C GLY A 57 18.79 27.37 -12.80
N ILE A 58 18.68 26.55 -11.74
CA ILE A 58 19.76 26.21 -10.80
C ILE A 58 20.98 25.66 -11.56
N LEU A 59 20.75 24.85 -12.58
CA LEU A 59 21.80 24.36 -13.46
C LEU A 59 22.30 25.50 -14.34
N LYS A 60 23.51 26.01 -14.07
CA LYS A 60 24.10 27.11 -14.86
C LYS A 60 24.66 26.67 -16.22
N SER A 61 25.12 25.41 -16.33
CA SER A 61 25.69 24.86 -17.56
C SER A 61 24.60 24.34 -18.51
N THR A 62 24.68 24.71 -19.79
CA THR A 62 23.81 24.21 -20.86
C THR A 62 23.90 22.70 -21.02
N LEU A 63 25.10 22.13 -20.85
CA LEU A 63 25.34 20.69 -20.93
C LEU A 63 24.67 19.95 -19.76
N CYS A 64 24.74 20.49 -18.54
CA CYS A 64 24.04 19.91 -17.38
C CYS A 64 22.52 19.98 -17.51
N ARG A 65 21.96 21.08 -18.07
CA ARG A 65 20.53 21.17 -18.36
C ARG A 65 20.10 20.11 -19.38
N PHE A 66 20.87 19.93 -20.44
CA PHE A 66 20.59 18.93 -21.46
C PHE A 66 20.57 17.50 -20.87
N ILE A 67 21.60 17.14 -20.08
CA ILE A 67 21.65 15.83 -19.40
C ILE A 67 20.43 15.64 -18.48
N ALA A 68 20.08 16.66 -17.68
CA ALA A 68 18.93 16.59 -16.78
C ALA A 68 17.61 16.38 -17.54
N ILE A 69 17.41 17.04 -18.68
CA ILE A 69 16.23 16.87 -19.53
C ILE A 69 16.16 15.44 -20.08
N VAL A 70 17.25 14.93 -20.65
CA VAL A 70 17.30 13.56 -21.20
C VAL A 70 17.01 12.53 -20.11
N PHE A 71 17.60 12.70 -18.93
CA PHE A 71 17.36 11.82 -17.79
C PHE A 71 15.90 11.90 -17.28
N THR A 72 15.30 13.08 -17.26
CA THR A 72 13.89 13.27 -16.89
C THR A 72 12.95 12.56 -17.86
N ILE A 73 13.20 12.66 -19.17
CA ILE A 73 12.43 11.95 -20.20
C ILE A 73 12.54 10.43 -20.00
N PHE A 74 13.76 9.94 -19.76
CA PHE A 74 13.99 8.51 -19.49
C PHE A 74 13.19 8.01 -18.27
N LEU A 75 13.22 8.76 -17.15
CA LEU A 75 12.44 8.44 -15.97
C LEU A 75 10.92 8.46 -16.23
N LEU A 76 10.43 9.42 -17.02
CA LEU A 76 9.02 9.47 -17.43
C LEU A 76 8.61 8.22 -18.22
N VAL A 77 9.43 7.75 -19.16
CA VAL A 77 9.15 6.51 -19.90
C VAL A 77 9.07 5.31 -18.96
N ILE A 78 10.01 5.20 -18.01
CA ILE A 78 9.98 4.14 -16.99
C ILE A 78 8.70 4.24 -16.16
N PHE A 79 8.35 5.44 -15.70
CA PHE A 79 7.17 5.69 -14.86
C PHE A 79 5.88 5.27 -15.57
N PHE A 80 5.65 5.72 -16.80
CA PHE A 80 4.47 5.34 -17.57
C PHE A 80 4.40 3.84 -17.84
N THR A 81 5.54 3.22 -18.16
CA THR A 81 5.61 1.77 -18.37
C THR A 81 5.29 1.00 -17.09
N ALA A 82 5.82 1.45 -15.95
CA ALA A 82 5.57 0.84 -14.65
C ALA A 82 4.09 0.96 -14.25
N MET A 83 3.50 2.15 -14.41
CA MET A 83 2.08 2.39 -14.12
C MET A 83 1.16 1.52 -14.98
N SER A 84 1.43 1.41 -16.29
CA SER A 84 0.64 0.55 -17.19
C SER A 84 0.70 -0.93 -16.81
N LYS A 85 1.85 -1.41 -16.31
CA LYS A 85 2.03 -2.81 -15.91
C LYS A 85 1.61 -3.11 -14.47
N LEU A 86 1.43 -2.08 -13.64
CA LEU A 86 1.14 -2.21 -12.21
C LEU A 86 -0.17 -2.95 -11.95
N GLU A 87 -1.21 -2.65 -12.72
CA GLU A 87 -2.51 -3.30 -12.60
C GLU A 87 -2.43 -4.79 -12.96
N ASN A 88 -1.77 -5.10 -14.08
CA ASN A 88 -1.53 -6.48 -14.51
C ASN A 88 -0.72 -7.27 -13.48
N PHE A 89 0.30 -6.64 -12.88
CA PHE A 89 1.10 -7.24 -11.83
C PHE A 89 0.28 -7.49 -10.54
N SER A 90 -0.56 -6.53 -10.14
CA SER A 90 -1.47 -6.69 -9.00
C SER A 90 -2.41 -7.88 -9.20
N ASN A 91 -3.04 -7.97 -10.38
CA ASN A 91 -3.93 -9.06 -10.74
C ASN A 91 -3.20 -10.42 -10.78
N TYR A 92 -1.98 -10.45 -11.32
CA TYR A 92 -1.13 -11.64 -11.31
C TYR A 92 -0.86 -12.13 -9.88
N LEU A 93 -0.47 -11.25 -8.96
CA LEU A 93 -0.22 -11.61 -7.57
C LEU A 93 -1.48 -12.15 -6.89
N LYS A 94 -2.63 -11.51 -7.10
CA LYS A 94 -3.92 -11.97 -6.57
C LYS A 94 -4.24 -13.38 -7.04
N GLU A 95 -4.04 -13.69 -8.32
CA GLU A 95 -4.30 -15.03 -8.86
C GLU A 95 -3.35 -16.09 -8.30
N GLN A 96 -2.08 -15.73 -8.05
CA GLN A 96 -1.14 -16.62 -7.37
C GLN A 96 -1.59 -16.91 -5.93
N ASP A 97 -2.03 -15.90 -5.19
CA ASP A 97 -2.55 -16.10 -3.82
C ASP A 97 -3.84 -16.94 -3.81
N LYS A 98 -4.75 -16.73 -4.78
CA LYS A 98 -5.95 -17.58 -4.93
C LYS A 98 -5.59 -19.05 -5.25
N LYS A 99 -4.55 -19.29 -6.05
CA LYS A 99 -4.02 -20.65 -6.32
C LYS A 99 -3.44 -21.27 -5.05
N GLU A 100 -2.67 -20.50 -4.29
CA GLU A 100 -2.04 -20.95 -3.05
C GLU A 100 -3.08 -21.27 -1.97
N ILE A 101 -4.11 -20.43 -1.80
CA ILE A 101 -5.24 -20.69 -0.92
C ILE A 101 -5.88 -22.04 -1.22
N ARG A 102 -6.16 -22.32 -2.52
CA ARG A 102 -6.74 -23.60 -2.94
C ARG A 102 -5.85 -24.78 -2.59
N LYS A 103 -4.54 -24.66 -2.87
CA LYS A 103 -3.55 -25.71 -2.60
C LYS A 103 -3.45 -26.00 -1.10
N ASN A 104 -3.25 -24.96 -0.29
CA ASN A 104 -3.00 -25.10 1.14
C ASN A 104 -4.24 -25.58 1.90
N ILE A 105 -5.44 -25.09 1.55
CA ILE A 105 -6.68 -25.60 2.15
C ILE A 105 -6.88 -27.07 1.79
N ARG A 106 -6.69 -27.48 0.52
CA ARG A 106 -6.81 -28.89 0.11
C ARG A 106 -5.84 -29.79 0.86
N GLN A 107 -4.58 -29.37 0.99
CA GLN A 107 -3.57 -30.10 1.75
C GLN A 107 -3.98 -30.25 3.23
N LYS A 108 -4.49 -29.17 3.85
CA LYS A 108 -4.98 -29.25 5.22
C LYS A 108 -6.18 -30.18 5.35
N LEU A 109 -7.08 -30.18 4.38
CA LEU A 109 -8.21 -31.10 4.36
C LEU A 109 -7.77 -32.56 4.27
N SER A 110 -6.76 -32.89 3.47
CA SER A 110 -6.21 -34.26 3.44
C SER A 110 -5.60 -34.67 4.78
N GLU A 111 -4.91 -33.76 5.48
CA GLU A 111 -4.37 -34.04 6.82
C GLU A 111 -5.49 -34.27 7.85
N ILE A 112 -6.54 -33.45 7.82
CA ILE A 112 -7.70 -33.57 8.73
C ILE A 112 -8.44 -34.88 8.48
N LYS A 113 -8.64 -35.26 7.20
CA LYS A 113 -9.23 -36.55 6.83
C LYS A 113 -8.38 -37.73 7.31
N ALA A 114 -7.05 -37.67 7.12
CA ALA A 114 -6.14 -38.70 7.59
C ALA A 114 -6.21 -38.88 9.11
N ARG A 115 -6.44 -37.79 9.85
CA ARG A 115 -6.63 -37.78 11.31
C ARG A 115 -8.07 -38.09 11.75
N LYS A 116 -8.98 -38.44 10.83
CA LYS A 116 -10.42 -38.70 11.08
C LYS A 116 -11.13 -37.56 11.82
N LEU A 117 -10.66 -36.32 11.65
CA LEU A 117 -11.27 -35.13 12.25
C LEU A 117 -12.43 -34.60 11.41
N ASN A 118 -13.34 -33.86 12.04
CA ASN A 118 -14.51 -33.30 11.36
C ASN A 118 -14.12 -32.15 10.42
N VAL A 119 -14.05 -32.47 9.13
CA VAL A 119 -13.77 -31.53 8.02
C VAL A 119 -14.75 -30.36 7.99
N ILE A 120 -16.03 -30.62 8.23
CA ILE A 120 -17.07 -29.59 8.20
C ILE A 120 -16.85 -28.59 9.34
N ASN A 121 -16.52 -29.08 10.54
CA ASN A 121 -16.26 -28.21 11.69
C ASN A 121 -15.08 -27.27 11.42
N PHE A 122 -13.97 -27.81 10.90
CA PHE A 122 -12.82 -27.01 10.49
C PHE A 122 -13.19 -25.93 9.44
N LEU A 123 -13.95 -26.28 8.40
CA LEU A 123 -14.35 -25.33 7.37
C LEU A 123 -15.28 -24.23 7.91
N ILE A 124 -16.13 -24.55 8.89
CA ILE A 124 -16.97 -23.57 9.58
C ILE A 124 -16.10 -22.63 10.42
N THR A 125 -15.15 -23.15 11.21
CA THR A 125 -14.21 -22.32 11.98
C THR A 125 -13.42 -21.39 11.08
N LEU A 126 -12.85 -21.92 9.99
CA LEU A 126 -12.10 -21.13 9.00
C LEU A 126 -12.96 -19.99 8.41
N LYS A 127 -14.22 -20.28 8.12
CA LYS A 127 -15.16 -19.28 7.58
C LYS A 127 -15.45 -18.17 8.58
N GLU A 128 -15.77 -18.52 9.83
CA GLU A 128 -16.14 -17.53 10.84
C GLU A 128 -14.94 -16.68 11.28
N GLU A 129 -13.75 -17.27 11.46
CA GLU A 129 -12.52 -16.51 11.74
C GLU A 129 -12.24 -15.47 10.64
N ASN A 130 -12.31 -15.88 9.37
CA ASN A 130 -12.06 -14.98 8.25
C ASN A 130 -13.13 -13.89 8.11
N LYS A 131 -14.40 -14.17 8.48
CA LYS A 131 -15.46 -13.14 8.51
C LYS A 131 -15.20 -12.10 9.59
N VAL A 132 -14.80 -12.52 10.79
CA VAL A 132 -14.49 -11.60 11.89
C VAL A 132 -13.37 -10.64 11.45
N ILE A 133 -12.30 -11.18 10.88
CA ILE A 133 -11.16 -10.37 10.44
C ILE A 133 -11.51 -9.46 9.28
N LYS A 134 -12.32 -9.95 8.33
CA LYS A 134 -12.85 -9.11 7.26
C LYS A 134 -13.62 -7.91 7.84
N ARG A 135 -14.53 -8.13 8.79
CA ARG A 135 -15.28 -7.05 9.45
C ARG A 135 -14.34 -6.09 10.17
N THR A 136 -13.38 -6.59 10.94
CA THR A 136 -12.37 -5.74 11.60
C THR A 136 -11.58 -4.91 10.60
N LEU A 137 -11.23 -5.46 9.43
CA LEU A 137 -10.57 -4.71 8.38
C LEU A 137 -11.49 -3.64 7.80
N GLU A 138 -12.75 -3.97 7.48
CA GLU A 138 -13.76 -3.04 6.94
C GLU A 138 -14.02 -1.88 7.91
N ASP A 139 -14.26 -2.20 9.19
CA ASP A 139 -14.62 -1.28 10.28
C ASP A 139 -13.44 -0.41 10.74
N ASN A 140 -12.20 -0.84 10.48
CA ASN A 140 -11.02 0.00 10.71
C ASN A 140 -11.11 1.20 9.77
N LYS A 141 -11.55 2.34 10.32
CA LYS A 141 -11.47 3.65 9.67
C LYS A 141 -10.03 3.91 9.25
N GLU A 142 -9.85 4.60 8.13
CA GLU A 142 -8.53 5.11 7.74
C GLU A 142 -7.90 5.84 8.94
N PRO A 143 -6.57 5.79 9.11
CA PRO A 143 -5.93 6.37 10.29
C PRO A 143 -6.25 7.86 10.35
N ILE A 144 -7.22 8.22 11.18
CA ILE A 144 -7.70 9.59 11.43
C ILE A 144 -6.49 10.46 11.81
N LEU A 145 -5.52 9.87 12.50
CA LEU A 145 -4.26 10.49 12.85
C LEU A 145 -3.46 10.94 11.62
N THR A 146 -3.39 10.14 10.55
CA THR A 146 -2.67 10.48 9.31
C THR A 146 -3.39 11.60 8.57
N ILE A 147 -4.72 11.55 8.48
CA ILE A 147 -5.54 12.62 7.87
C ILE A 147 -5.38 13.93 8.68
N ASN A 148 -5.42 13.84 10.01
CA ASN A 148 -5.27 15.00 10.88
C ASN A 148 -3.84 15.57 10.84
N LEU A 149 -2.81 14.73 10.74
CA LEU A 149 -1.43 15.18 10.53
C LEU A 149 -1.30 15.92 9.20
N VAL A 150 -1.85 15.38 8.12
CA VAL A 150 -1.88 16.05 6.81
C VAL A 150 -2.57 17.40 6.90
N ASN A 151 -3.76 17.46 7.51
CA ASN A 151 -4.53 18.68 7.67
C ASN A 151 -3.83 19.72 8.56
N THR A 152 -3.16 19.27 9.63
CA THR A 152 -2.42 20.16 10.53
C THR A 152 -1.18 20.72 9.84
N VAL A 153 -0.44 19.89 9.11
CA VAL A 153 0.72 20.33 8.33
C VAL A 153 0.26 21.30 7.24
N LEU A 154 -0.83 21.01 6.52
CA LEU A 154 -1.44 21.93 5.56
C LEU A 154 -1.80 23.28 6.19
N GLY A 155 -2.44 23.28 7.37
CA GLY A 155 -2.84 24.51 8.07
C GLY A 155 -1.66 25.37 8.54
N VAL A 156 -0.65 24.74 9.16
CA VAL A 156 0.59 25.42 9.60
C VAL A 156 1.32 26.03 8.41
N VAL A 157 1.35 25.30 7.31
CA VAL A 157 2.04 25.72 6.10
C VAL A 157 1.33 26.87 5.41
N VAL A 158 0.02 26.77 5.16
CA VAL A 158 -0.74 27.85 4.53
C VAL A 158 -0.62 29.11 5.39
N GLY A 159 -0.67 28.96 6.72
CA GLY A 159 -0.40 30.04 7.67
C GLY A 159 0.99 30.66 7.52
N TYR A 160 2.05 29.84 7.49
CA TYR A 160 3.43 30.32 7.31
C TYR A 160 3.64 31.01 5.95
N TYR A 161 3.05 30.45 4.89
CA TYR A 161 3.15 30.98 3.54
C TYR A 161 2.44 32.32 3.40
N LEU A 162 1.22 32.45 3.92
CA LEU A 162 0.48 33.71 3.95
C LEU A 162 1.19 34.78 4.79
N HIS A 163 1.89 34.37 5.86
CA HIS A 163 2.60 35.28 6.74
C HIS A 163 3.91 35.83 6.12
N ASN A 164 4.64 35.02 5.35
CA ASN A 164 6.01 35.32 4.89
C ASN A 164 6.14 35.69 3.39
N ILE A 165 5.07 36.15 2.74
CA ILE A 165 5.04 36.57 1.32
C ILE A 165 6.14 37.59 0.94
N LYS A 166 6.75 38.29 1.90
CA LYS A 166 7.75 39.34 1.65
C LYS A 166 9.22 38.86 1.55
N GLU A 167 9.57 37.66 1.99
CA GLU A 167 10.97 37.15 1.94
C GLU A 167 11.12 36.00 0.94
N ILE A 168 11.37 36.35 -0.32
CA ILE A 168 11.06 35.51 -1.48
C ILE A 168 12.04 34.34 -1.73
N ALA A 169 13.24 34.33 -1.14
CA ALA A 169 14.27 33.32 -1.47
C ALA A 169 14.22 32.04 -0.62
N VAL A 170 13.77 32.11 0.65
CA VAL A 170 13.64 30.94 1.54
C VAL A 170 12.30 30.21 1.29
N SER A 171 11.32 30.89 0.66
CA SER A 171 9.95 30.39 0.49
C SER A 171 9.83 29.20 -0.48
N SER A 172 10.51 29.24 -1.63
CA SER A 172 10.28 28.29 -2.74
C SER A 172 10.69 26.85 -2.40
N LEU A 173 11.78 26.68 -1.64
CA LEU A 173 12.30 25.36 -1.27
C LEU A 173 11.45 24.72 -0.17
N ILE A 174 10.98 25.53 0.78
CA ILE A 174 10.03 25.13 1.81
C ILE A 174 8.71 24.69 1.16
N PHE A 175 8.19 25.45 0.19
CA PHE A 175 6.98 25.08 -0.57
C PHE A 175 7.08 23.75 -1.30
N VAL A 176 8.22 23.49 -1.92
CA VAL A 176 8.47 22.22 -2.61
C VAL A 176 8.50 21.06 -1.61
N LEU A 177 9.14 21.23 -0.44
CA LEU A 177 9.14 20.24 0.64
C LEU A 177 7.73 19.98 1.20
N ILE A 178 6.88 21.00 1.21
CA ILE A 178 5.49 20.87 1.64
C ILE A 178 4.68 20.09 0.61
N ILE A 179 4.72 20.49 -0.67
CA ILE A 179 4.02 19.78 -1.73
C ILE A 179 4.44 18.32 -1.72
N PHE A 180 5.73 18.07 -1.55
CA PHE A 180 6.28 16.74 -1.36
C PHE A 180 5.66 15.99 -0.19
N PHE A 181 5.55 16.62 0.99
CA PHE A 181 4.94 16.00 2.16
C PHE A 181 3.45 15.69 1.95
N ILE A 182 2.70 16.56 1.28
CA ILE A 182 1.29 16.36 0.95
C ILE A 182 1.14 15.17 -0.01
N VAL A 183 1.87 15.17 -1.12
CA VAL A 183 1.83 14.10 -2.13
C VAL A 183 2.24 12.76 -1.51
N TYR A 184 3.30 12.77 -0.68
CA TYR A 184 3.73 11.58 0.07
C TYR A 184 2.65 11.04 1.00
N SER A 185 1.94 11.93 1.70
CA SER A 185 0.89 11.51 2.62
C SER A 185 -0.33 10.93 1.91
N TYR A 186 -0.73 11.54 0.78
CA TYR A 186 -1.77 10.98 -0.09
C TYR A 186 -1.39 9.60 -0.62
N LEU A 187 -0.14 9.40 -1.02
CA LEU A 187 0.36 8.11 -1.44
C LEU A 187 0.30 7.07 -0.32
N ILE A 188 0.73 7.41 0.91
CA ILE A 188 0.63 6.47 2.04
C ILE A 188 -0.83 6.05 2.26
N LEU A 189 -1.76 7.00 2.20
CA LEU A 189 -3.19 6.71 2.33
C LEU A 189 -3.68 5.78 1.22
N ASP A 190 -3.31 6.06 -0.03
CA ASP A 190 -3.73 5.27 -1.18
C ASP A 190 -3.13 3.85 -1.16
N ILE A 191 -1.86 3.71 -0.82
CA ILE A 191 -1.20 2.40 -0.60
C ILE A 191 -1.90 1.65 0.52
N THR A 192 -2.24 2.32 1.62
CA THR A 192 -2.92 1.70 2.77
C THR A 192 -4.31 1.20 2.38
N LYS A 193 -5.07 2.02 1.66
CA LYS A 193 -6.40 1.69 1.15
C LYS A 193 -6.35 0.52 0.17
N THR A 194 -5.47 0.60 -0.83
CA THR A 194 -5.28 -0.44 -1.84
C THR A 194 -4.85 -1.75 -1.20
N SER A 195 -3.94 -1.67 -0.23
CA SER A 195 -3.49 -2.83 0.53
C SER A 195 -4.59 -3.45 1.41
N LYS A 196 -5.48 -2.64 1.99
CA LYS A 196 -6.64 -3.13 2.76
C LYS A 196 -7.63 -3.84 1.83
N LEU A 197 -7.96 -3.25 0.68
CA LEU A 197 -8.83 -3.85 -0.33
C LEU A 197 -8.28 -5.18 -0.84
N TYR A 198 -6.98 -5.27 -1.07
CA TYR A 198 -6.29 -6.50 -1.47
C TYR A 198 -6.53 -7.64 -0.46
N LEU A 199 -6.38 -7.36 0.84
CA LEU A 199 -6.63 -8.36 1.89
C LEU A 199 -8.11 -8.77 1.96
N ILE A 200 -9.02 -7.79 1.90
CA ILE A 200 -10.46 -8.05 1.93
C ILE A 200 -10.85 -8.99 0.77
N GLU A 201 -10.30 -8.79 -0.43
CA GLU A 201 -10.54 -9.65 -1.57
C GLU A 201 -10.07 -11.09 -1.32
N LEU A 202 -8.88 -11.28 -0.74
CA LEU A 202 -8.36 -12.61 -0.40
C LEU A 202 -9.19 -13.31 0.68
N TYR A 203 -9.60 -12.60 1.72
CA TYR A 203 -10.48 -13.15 2.75
C TYR A 203 -11.86 -13.50 2.18
N ASN A 204 -12.43 -12.67 1.31
CA ASN A 204 -13.67 -12.97 0.58
C ASN A 204 -13.51 -14.25 -0.26
N TYR A 205 -12.38 -14.42 -0.92
CA TYR A 205 -12.09 -15.62 -1.69
C TYR A 205 -11.99 -16.87 -0.80
N GLN A 206 -11.27 -16.80 0.32
CA GLN A 206 -11.19 -17.90 1.29
C GLN A 206 -12.57 -18.31 1.83
N ILE A 207 -13.40 -17.34 2.22
CA ILE A 207 -14.76 -17.56 2.70
C ILE A 207 -15.63 -18.23 1.62
N SER A 208 -15.58 -17.70 0.39
CA SER A 208 -16.31 -18.25 -0.76
C SER A 208 -15.89 -19.69 -1.05
N TYR A 209 -14.59 -19.97 -1.03
CA TYR A 209 -14.04 -21.29 -1.24
C TYR A 209 -14.45 -22.27 -0.13
N ALA A 210 -14.37 -21.85 1.14
CA ALA A 210 -14.82 -22.65 2.28
C ALA A 210 -16.32 -22.98 2.17
N ASN A 211 -17.18 -22.01 1.80
CA ASN A 211 -18.61 -22.24 1.57
C ASN A 211 -18.87 -23.29 0.47
N ARG A 212 -18.12 -23.24 -0.64
CA ARG A 212 -18.24 -24.24 -1.72
C ARG A 212 -17.86 -25.64 -1.22
N LEU A 213 -16.79 -25.75 -0.44
CA LEU A 213 -16.37 -27.03 0.15
C LEU A 213 -17.38 -27.55 1.17
N ILE A 214 -17.93 -26.71 2.05
CA ILE A 214 -18.97 -27.12 3.01
C ILE A 214 -20.19 -27.70 2.27
N LYS A 215 -20.63 -27.06 1.18
CA LYS A 215 -21.74 -27.57 0.36
C LYS A 215 -21.41 -28.94 -0.26
N MET A 216 -20.17 -29.17 -0.64
CA MET A 216 -19.71 -30.43 -1.22
C MET A 216 -19.63 -31.56 -0.20
N TYR A 217 -19.20 -31.29 1.04
CA TYR A 217 -19.06 -32.30 2.10
C TYR A 217 -20.36 -32.59 2.88
N ARG A 218 -21.40 -31.76 2.71
CA ARG A 218 -22.74 -32.00 3.28
C ARG A 218 -23.64 -32.84 2.38
N LYS A 219 -23.27 -33.01 1.11
CA LYS A 219 -23.89 -33.96 0.18
C LYS A 219 -23.26 -35.33 0.40
#